data_AF-W2KEQ9-F1
#
_entry.id   AF-W2KEQ9-F1
#
_cell.length_a   1.000
_cell.length_b   1.000
_cell.length_c   1.000
_cell.angle_alpha   90.00
_cell.angle_beta   90.00
_cell.angle_gamma   90.00
#
_symmetry.space_group_name_H-M   'P 1'
#
loop_
_entity.id
_entity.type
_entity.pdbx_description
1 polymer ?
#
loop_
_entity_poly.entity_id
_entity_poly.type
_entity_poly.pdbx_seq_one_letter_code
_entity_poly.pdbx_strand_id
1 'polypeptide(L)'
;MASNFELDHAYLRQTVGAPLTEAMAQLAILQPEDPVEFLGNYLLKHVTNVETQQKLQKQKQRPGLVTPRDNTQQDPVDTEQQQHQLEWEKVLEEEKQVHDQLHNEPSMVLVFQRFLEWICSMLNAEEAYIGRKCVDPQGNCVIHFIASSKHPQSTVVDNFVAQPTDEGDEEGVRRGIGVTFDVFKEIVPTDEDGNPAVDTEGNALPASPPKFVHIENVLREPRVKFFGVPKLGALLARAGQYKSYLHADVRNESNPEEPNVLEQWLVFSADTIGQARPFTKKEIDRFRHATELFLTTLEETERALYIKDNERCLSNDEPLLREFLVAFAAQVAVQEENLAAQLPGPPEGEELSEAAQQQRAAKEAELRLSFLMTLLVSHIPTLSLASARVVPFKGFVLTTFAAALELLGYTRRELYNPATGQPSWDKISPLLGEAMLTESLNTFESSLETMRSLAEADSTSANGLRAVRKALPATPTAVAQAKQNLAEIAKADVDTASPVASCFYMWSLAVVARAESITAMAEQAQQLEDETVAAAAGDDA
;
A
#
# COMPACT_ATOMS: atom_id res chain seq x y z
N MET A 1 -62.83 58.94 -8.17
CA MET A 1 -61.82 59.62 -7.34
C MET A 1 -61.13 58.52 -6.55
N ALA A 2 -59.97 58.04 -7.02
CA ALA A 2 -59.17 57.11 -6.22
C ALA A 2 -58.76 57.84 -4.94
N SER A 3 -58.99 57.23 -3.79
CA SER A 3 -58.67 57.85 -2.51
C SER A 3 -57.15 58.04 -2.42
N ASN A 4 -56.67 59.16 -1.86
CA ASN A 4 -55.22 59.45 -1.76
C ASN A 4 -54.40 58.27 -1.18
N PHE A 5 -55.03 57.44 -0.34
CA PHE A 5 -54.45 56.21 0.20
C PHE A 5 -54.07 55.14 -0.84
N GLU A 6 -54.82 55.00 -1.94
CA GLU A 6 -54.53 54.01 -2.98
C GLU A 6 -53.32 54.42 -3.83
N LEU A 7 -53.14 55.73 -4.04
CA LEU A 7 -51.99 56.29 -4.75
C LEU A 7 -50.70 56.15 -3.94
N ASP A 8 -50.76 56.42 -2.63
CA ASP A 8 -49.60 56.28 -1.73
C ASP A 8 -49.16 54.82 -1.59
N HIS A 9 -50.11 53.88 -1.49
CA HIS A 9 -49.80 52.45 -1.41
C HIS A 9 -49.18 51.92 -2.71
N ALA A 10 -49.67 52.36 -3.88
CA ALA A 10 -49.08 52.00 -5.17
C ALA A 10 -47.65 52.56 -5.31
N TYR A 11 -47.43 53.80 -4.89
CA TYR A 11 -46.11 54.44 -4.90
C TYR A 11 -45.10 53.72 -4.01
N LEU A 12 -45.49 53.37 -2.77
CA LEU A 12 -44.62 52.64 -1.84
C LEU A 12 -44.29 51.23 -2.35
N ARG A 13 -45.28 50.50 -2.87
CA ARG A 13 -45.05 49.16 -3.41
C ARG A 13 -44.12 49.16 -4.62
N GLN A 14 -44.24 50.17 -5.49
CA GLN A 14 -43.40 50.28 -6.67
C GLN A 14 -41.98 50.77 -6.35
N THR A 15 -41.83 51.67 -5.38
CA THR A 15 -40.55 52.35 -5.12
C THR A 15 -39.66 51.56 -4.14
N VAL A 16 -40.24 51.02 -3.06
CA VAL A 16 -39.48 50.35 -1.99
C VAL A 16 -39.85 48.88 -1.82
N GLY A 17 -40.89 48.39 -2.48
CA GLY A 17 -41.40 47.03 -2.29
C GLY A 17 -40.38 45.93 -2.60
N ALA A 18 -39.70 46.00 -3.75
CA ALA A 18 -38.70 45.00 -4.13
C ALA A 18 -37.47 44.97 -3.19
N PRO A 19 -36.76 46.08 -2.95
CA PRO A 19 -35.57 46.06 -2.09
C PRO A 19 -35.91 45.73 -0.63
N LEU A 20 -37.08 46.14 -0.13
CA LEU A 20 -37.51 45.81 1.22
C LEU A 20 -37.85 44.31 1.36
N THR A 21 -38.49 43.71 0.36
CA THR A 21 -38.81 42.26 0.38
C THR A 21 -37.54 41.41 0.40
N GLU A 22 -36.53 41.79 -0.38
CA GLU A 22 -35.25 41.10 -0.42
C GLU A 22 -34.48 41.26 0.91
N ALA A 23 -34.48 42.46 1.47
CA ALA A 23 -33.86 42.74 2.77
C ALA A 23 -34.53 41.95 3.91
N MET A 24 -35.86 41.82 3.88
CA MET A 24 -36.60 40.99 4.84
C MET A 24 -36.34 39.50 4.67
N ALA A 25 -36.13 39.03 3.43
CA ALA A 25 -35.75 37.64 3.18
C ALA A 25 -34.37 37.31 3.77
N GLN A 26 -33.40 38.20 3.63
CA GLN A 26 -32.06 38.04 4.22
C GLN A 26 -32.06 38.13 5.74
N LEU A 27 -32.90 39.00 6.31
CA LEU A 27 -33.09 39.11 7.75
C LEU A 27 -33.70 37.83 8.36
N ALA A 28 -34.64 37.19 7.65
CA ALA A 28 -35.21 35.91 8.08
C ALA A 28 -34.19 34.76 8.08
N ILE A 29 -33.17 34.83 7.21
CA ILE A 29 -32.09 33.83 7.11
C ILE A 29 -31.02 34.06 8.19
N LEU A 30 -30.59 35.30 8.38
CA LEU A 30 -29.42 35.62 9.21
C LEU A 30 -29.73 35.90 10.68
N GLN A 31 -31.01 36.21 11.02
CA GLN A 31 -31.49 36.50 12.37
C GLN A 31 -30.51 37.32 13.25
N PRO A 32 -30.14 38.54 12.81
CA PRO A 32 -29.21 39.38 13.55
C PRO A 32 -29.81 39.91 14.86
N GLU A 33 -28.96 40.24 15.84
CA GLU A 33 -29.38 40.75 17.15
C GLU A 33 -30.16 42.09 17.07
N ASP A 34 -29.78 42.99 16.14
CA ASP A 34 -30.56 44.18 15.79
C ASP A 34 -31.14 44.08 14.37
N PRO A 35 -32.43 43.71 14.21
CA PRO A 35 -33.07 43.57 12.91
C PRO A 35 -33.29 44.90 12.18
N VAL A 36 -33.41 46.03 12.91
CA VAL A 36 -33.69 47.34 12.30
C VAL A 36 -32.41 47.95 11.74
N GLU A 37 -31.32 47.86 12.50
CA GLU A 37 -30.00 48.32 12.04
C GLU A 37 -29.51 47.50 10.84
N PHE A 38 -29.70 46.18 10.86
CA PHE A 38 -29.38 45.32 9.73
C PHE A 38 -30.16 45.70 8.47
N LEU A 39 -31.48 45.92 8.60
CA LEU A 39 -32.33 46.31 7.47
C LEU A 39 -31.89 47.66 6.88
N GLY A 40 -31.56 48.63 7.73
CA GLY A 40 -31.05 49.94 7.32
C GLY A 40 -29.74 49.84 6.54
N ASN A 41 -28.77 49.09 7.07
CA ASN A 41 -27.47 48.87 6.42
C ASN A 41 -27.61 48.10 5.10
N TYR A 42 -28.52 47.12 5.04
CA TYR A 42 -28.80 46.37 3.81
C TYR A 42 -29.37 47.28 2.71
N LEU A 43 -30.34 48.13 3.04
CA LEU A 43 -30.94 49.06 2.07
C LEU A 43 -29.93 50.10 1.57
N LEU A 44 -29.05 50.61 2.44
CA LEU A 44 -27.95 51.51 2.04
C LEU A 44 -26.96 50.81 1.10
N LYS A 45 -26.60 49.55 1.39
CA LYS A 45 -25.75 48.74 0.52
C LYS A 45 -26.42 48.45 -0.83
N HIS A 46 -27.72 48.15 -0.84
CA HIS A 46 -28.48 47.92 -2.07
C HIS A 46 -28.47 49.15 -2.98
N VAL A 47 -28.70 50.36 -2.43
CA VAL A 47 -28.61 51.61 -3.23
C VAL A 47 -27.20 51.80 -3.80
N THR A 48 -26.16 51.58 -2.99
CA THR A 48 -24.75 51.67 -3.42
C THR A 48 -24.45 50.67 -4.55
N ASN A 49 -24.98 49.45 -4.47
CA ASN A 49 -24.81 48.42 -5.50
C ASN A 49 -25.54 48.79 -6.80
N VAL A 50 -26.77 49.31 -6.72
CA VAL A 50 -27.54 49.75 -7.89
C VAL A 50 -26.85 50.93 -8.58
N GLU A 51 -26.34 51.91 -7.82
CA GLU A 51 -25.57 53.03 -8.38
C GLU A 51 -24.28 52.55 -9.07
N THR A 52 -23.60 51.56 -8.48
CA THR A 52 -22.40 50.95 -9.06
C THR A 52 -22.71 50.20 -10.35
N GLN A 53 -23.80 49.42 -10.39
CA GLN A 53 -24.26 48.76 -11.61
C GLN A 53 -24.68 49.77 -12.70
N GLN A 54 -25.34 50.87 -12.34
CA GLN A 54 -25.69 51.92 -13.30
C GLN A 54 -24.44 52.64 -13.85
N LYS A 55 -23.41 52.88 -13.02
CA LYS A 55 -22.13 53.43 -13.47
C LYS A 55 -21.41 52.48 -14.43
N LEU A 56 -21.41 51.18 -14.15
CA LEU A 56 -20.85 50.13 -15.02
C LEU A 56 -21.61 50.01 -16.35
N GLN A 57 -22.94 50.10 -16.33
CA GLN A 57 -23.74 50.11 -17.57
C GLN A 57 -23.51 51.38 -18.41
N LYS A 58 -23.35 52.54 -17.76
CA LYS A 58 -23.00 53.80 -18.46
C LYS A 58 -21.58 53.78 -19.04
N GLN A 59 -20.63 53.08 -18.40
CA GLN A 59 -19.28 52.86 -18.96
C GLN A 59 -19.31 51.90 -20.17
N LYS A 60 -20.15 50.86 -20.15
CA LYS A 60 -20.29 49.94 -21.29
C LYS A 60 -20.94 50.56 -22.54
N GLN A 61 -21.62 51.71 -22.42
CA GLN A 61 -22.32 52.38 -23.54
C GLN A 61 -21.55 53.54 -24.20
N ARG A 62 -20.31 53.85 -23.78
CA ARG A 62 -19.48 54.87 -24.45
C ARG A 62 -18.42 54.23 -25.35
N PRO A 63 -18.53 54.32 -26.70
CA PRO A 63 -17.43 53.96 -27.58
C PRO A 63 -16.39 55.08 -27.63
N GLY A 64 -15.16 54.77 -27.24
CA GLY A 64 -13.95 55.50 -27.61
C GLY A 64 -13.77 56.89 -27.01
N LEU A 65 -13.04 56.99 -25.90
CA LEU A 65 -11.88 57.88 -25.79
C LEU A 65 -11.10 57.52 -24.52
N VAL A 66 -9.85 57.11 -24.71
CA VAL A 66 -8.89 56.87 -23.63
C VAL A 66 -8.46 58.22 -23.06
N THR A 67 -8.69 58.42 -21.76
CA THR A 67 -7.94 59.40 -20.96
C THR A 67 -7.43 58.67 -19.72
N PRO A 68 -6.11 58.53 -19.53
CA PRO A 68 -5.54 57.84 -18.39
C PRO A 68 -5.42 58.82 -17.22
N ARG A 69 -6.45 58.94 -16.36
CA ARG A 69 -6.28 59.69 -15.11
C ARG A 69 -7.24 59.47 -13.93
N ASP A 70 -8.08 58.44 -13.91
CA ASP A 70 -8.95 58.14 -12.74
C ASP A 70 -8.96 56.64 -12.36
N ASN A 71 -7.81 55.97 -12.37
CA ASN A 71 -7.65 54.60 -11.82
C ASN A 71 -7.06 54.63 -10.39
N THR A 72 -7.57 55.50 -9.52
CA THR A 72 -7.14 55.51 -8.11
C THR A 72 -8.34 55.73 -7.21
N GLN A 73 -9.24 54.74 -7.19
CA GLN A 73 -10.17 54.39 -6.11
C GLN A 73 -11.17 53.34 -6.64
N GLN A 74 -10.66 52.20 -7.09
CA GLN A 74 -11.37 50.94 -6.87
C GLN A 74 -10.92 50.50 -5.50
N ASP A 75 -11.84 50.36 -4.56
CA ASP A 75 -11.52 49.89 -3.22
C ASP A 75 -10.77 48.54 -3.35
N PRO A 76 -9.52 48.44 -2.86
CA PRO A 76 -8.73 47.21 -2.98
C PRO A 76 -9.42 46.02 -2.31
N VAL A 77 -10.27 46.29 -1.32
CA VAL A 77 -11.00 45.30 -0.52
C VAL A 77 -11.97 44.46 -1.36
N ASP A 78 -12.73 45.05 -2.28
CA ASP A 78 -13.71 44.31 -3.10
C ASP A 78 -13.04 43.48 -4.20
N THR A 79 -11.89 43.94 -4.71
CA THR A 79 -11.13 43.23 -5.75
C THR A 79 -10.36 42.06 -5.15
N GLU A 80 -9.75 42.25 -3.96
CA GLU A 80 -9.07 41.20 -3.22
C GLU A 80 -10.04 40.11 -2.72
N GLN A 81 -11.24 40.48 -2.25
CA GLN A 81 -12.26 39.51 -1.85
C GLN A 81 -12.80 38.68 -3.04
N GLN A 82 -13.04 39.31 -4.19
CA GLN A 82 -13.46 38.59 -5.40
C GLN A 82 -12.35 37.69 -5.94
N GLN A 83 -11.10 38.13 -5.90
CA GLN A 83 -9.95 37.29 -6.27
C GLN A 83 -9.79 36.11 -5.32
N HIS A 84 -9.95 36.32 -4.01
CA HIS A 84 -9.89 35.25 -3.03
C HIS A 84 -11.04 34.23 -3.20
N GLN A 85 -12.25 34.69 -3.53
CA GLN A 85 -13.38 33.80 -3.84
C GLN A 85 -13.12 32.97 -5.11
N LEU A 86 -12.62 33.59 -6.18
CA LEU A 86 -12.28 32.89 -7.42
C LEU A 86 -11.10 31.90 -7.23
N GLU A 87 -10.12 32.25 -6.41
CA GLU A 87 -9.03 31.33 -6.03
C GLU A 87 -9.57 30.15 -5.22
N TRP A 88 -10.48 30.40 -4.28
CA TRP A 88 -11.11 29.36 -3.46
C TRP A 88 -11.97 28.40 -4.30
N GLU A 89 -12.80 28.92 -5.21
CA GLU A 89 -13.62 28.11 -6.11
C GLU A 89 -12.76 27.22 -7.02
N LYS A 90 -11.64 27.75 -7.54
CA LYS A 90 -10.71 26.95 -8.35
C LYS A 90 -10.06 25.83 -7.55
N VAL A 91 -9.61 26.11 -6.33
CA VAL A 91 -9.04 25.08 -5.45
C VAL A 91 -10.07 24.01 -5.13
N LEU A 92 -11.32 24.41 -4.86
CA LEU A 92 -12.40 23.47 -4.57
C LEU A 92 -12.75 22.58 -5.78
N GLU A 93 -12.75 23.14 -6.99
CA GLU A 93 -13.00 22.38 -8.22
C GLU A 93 -11.85 21.40 -8.52
N GLU A 94 -10.60 21.83 -8.33
CA GLU A 94 -9.42 20.97 -8.43
C GLU A 94 -9.48 19.83 -7.41
N GLU A 95 -9.85 20.11 -6.15
CA GLU A 95 -10.02 19.11 -5.10
C GLU A 95 -11.10 18.09 -5.44
N LYS A 96 -12.26 18.54 -5.93
CA LYS A 96 -13.34 17.64 -6.39
C LYS A 96 -12.90 16.78 -7.55
N GLN A 97 -12.23 17.38 -8.54
CA GLN A 97 -11.74 16.66 -9.71
C GLN A 97 -10.74 15.56 -9.31
N VAL A 98 -9.83 15.85 -8.39
CA VAL A 98 -8.88 14.86 -7.87
C VAL A 98 -9.60 13.80 -7.05
N HIS A 99 -10.54 14.18 -6.20
CA HIS A 99 -11.34 13.24 -5.41
C HIS A 99 -12.12 12.24 -6.29
N ASP A 100 -12.74 12.73 -7.37
CA ASP A 100 -13.42 11.88 -8.36
C ASP A 100 -12.44 10.97 -9.11
N GLN A 101 -11.23 11.47 -9.43
CA GLN A 101 -10.19 10.63 -10.04
C GLN A 101 -9.76 9.50 -9.11
N LEU A 102 -9.48 9.80 -7.84
CA LEU A 102 -9.02 8.82 -6.85
C LEU A 102 -10.06 7.70 -6.64
N HIS A 103 -11.35 8.05 -6.61
CA HIS A 103 -12.44 7.07 -6.47
C HIS A 103 -12.58 6.10 -7.65
N ASN A 104 -12.15 6.52 -8.85
CA ASN A 104 -12.26 5.71 -10.07
C ASN A 104 -11.03 4.83 -10.32
N GLU A 105 -9.97 4.95 -9.52
CA GLU A 105 -8.76 4.15 -9.70
C GLU A 105 -8.98 2.68 -9.29
N PRO A 106 -8.42 1.70 -10.04
CA PRO A 106 -8.67 0.29 -9.81
C PRO A 106 -7.78 -0.33 -8.72
N SER A 107 -6.78 0.40 -8.20
CA SER A 107 -5.79 -0.12 -7.25
C SER A 107 -5.30 0.98 -6.32
N MET A 108 -5.05 0.61 -5.04
CA MET A 108 -4.53 1.51 -4.03
C MET A 108 -3.15 2.09 -4.37
N VAL A 109 -2.33 1.35 -5.11
CA VAL A 109 -1.01 1.84 -5.56
C VAL A 109 -1.18 3.08 -6.45
N LEU A 110 -2.17 3.05 -7.35
CA LEU A 110 -2.48 4.18 -8.24
C LEU A 110 -3.14 5.32 -7.49
N VAL A 111 -4.02 5.03 -6.52
CA VAL A 111 -4.62 6.03 -5.62
C VAL A 111 -3.52 6.81 -4.88
N PHE A 112 -2.55 6.12 -4.27
CA PHE A 112 -1.42 6.77 -3.61
C PHE A 112 -0.58 7.59 -4.59
N GLN A 113 -0.26 7.03 -5.75
CA GLN A 113 0.56 7.71 -6.76
C GLN A 113 -0.10 9.02 -7.23
N ARG A 114 -1.38 8.98 -7.63
CA ARG A 114 -2.11 10.15 -8.15
C ARG A 114 -2.23 11.25 -7.11
N PHE A 115 -2.54 10.87 -5.87
CA PHE A 115 -2.59 11.81 -4.77
C PHE A 115 -1.22 12.48 -4.52
N LEU A 116 -0.13 11.70 -4.54
CA LEU A 116 1.21 12.24 -4.32
C LEU A 116 1.67 13.14 -5.46
N GLU A 117 1.37 12.81 -6.72
CA GLU A 117 1.59 13.65 -7.89
C GLU A 117 0.87 15.01 -7.74
N TRP A 118 -0.40 14.98 -7.33
CA TRP A 118 -1.19 16.18 -7.09
C TRP A 118 -0.63 17.04 -5.95
N ILE A 119 -0.34 16.45 -4.78
CA ILE A 119 0.26 17.18 -3.65
C ILE A 119 1.61 17.78 -4.04
N CYS A 120 2.45 17.03 -4.75
CA CYS A 120 3.76 17.51 -5.18
C CYS A 120 3.62 18.76 -6.05
N SER A 121 2.68 18.75 -7.00
CA SER A 121 2.37 19.91 -7.85
C SER A 121 1.78 21.07 -7.05
N MET A 122 0.80 20.81 -6.18
CA MET A 122 0.11 21.82 -5.37
C MET A 122 1.08 22.58 -4.44
N LEU A 123 2.06 21.88 -3.88
CA LEU A 123 3.05 22.45 -2.96
C LEU A 123 4.32 22.93 -3.65
N ASN A 124 4.45 22.73 -4.97
CA ASN A 124 5.69 22.90 -5.71
C ASN A 124 6.86 22.15 -5.02
N ALA A 125 6.57 21.00 -4.43
CA ALA A 125 7.54 20.16 -3.73
C ALA A 125 8.46 19.46 -4.75
N GLU A 126 9.62 19.01 -4.27
CA GLU A 126 10.53 18.20 -5.07
C GLU A 126 10.05 16.74 -5.13
N GLU A 127 9.61 16.20 -4.00
CA GLU A 127 9.05 14.87 -3.90
C GLU A 127 8.05 14.81 -2.74
N ALA A 128 6.96 14.07 -2.94
CA ALA A 128 6.03 13.67 -1.88
C ALA A 128 5.99 12.14 -1.79
N TYR A 129 5.89 11.61 -0.56
CA TYR A 129 5.88 10.18 -0.28
C TYR A 129 5.00 9.81 0.92
N ILE A 130 4.51 8.57 0.92
CA ILE A 130 3.66 8.00 1.99
C ILE A 130 4.42 6.88 2.68
N GLY A 131 4.49 7.00 4.01
CA GLY A 131 4.93 5.95 4.91
C GLY A 131 3.77 5.28 5.62
N ARG A 132 3.92 4.00 5.97
CA ARG A 132 3.01 3.27 6.84
C ARG A 132 3.76 2.92 8.13
N LYS A 133 3.12 3.16 9.27
CA LYS A 133 3.65 2.71 10.56
C LYS A 133 3.49 1.20 10.65
N CYS A 134 4.58 0.49 10.87
CA CYS A 134 4.59 -0.96 11.10
C CYS A 134 5.57 -1.32 12.20
N VAL A 135 5.66 -2.61 12.51
CA VAL A 135 6.55 -3.15 13.53
C VAL A 135 7.57 -4.06 12.86
N ASP A 136 8.85 -3.89 13.20
CA ASP A 136 9.93 -4.73 12.70
C ASP A 136 9.95 -6.11 13.41
N PRO A 137 10.76 -7.09 12.95
CA PRO A 137 10.88 -8.39 13.62
C PRO A 137 11.36 -8.32 15.08
N GLN A 138 11.98 -7.21 15.49
CA GLN A 138 12.49 -7.00 16.85
C GLN A 138 11.45 -6.36 17.78
N GLY A 139 10.28 -5.97 17.25
CA GLY A 139 9.21 -5.31 18.00
C GLY A 139 9.30 -3.78 18.02
N ASN A 140 10.25 -3.17 17.29
CA ASN A 140 10.37 -1.72 17.21
C ASN A 140 9.38 -1.14 16.20
N CYS A 141 8.83 0.04 16.50
CA CYS A 141 8.04 0.76 15.51
C CYS A 141 8.95 1.32 14.41
N VAL A 142 8.54 1.12 13.16
CA VAL A 142 9.22 1.64 11.97
C VAL A 142 8.21 2.32 11.05
N ILE A 143 8.65 3.32 10.30
CA ILE A 143 7.86 3.93 9.22
C ILE A 143 8.43 3.40 7.91
N HIS A 144 7.66 2.58 7.21
CA HIS A 144 8.03 2.02 5.91
C HIS A 144 7.41 2.84 4.78
N PHE A 145 8.24 3.37 3.87
CA PHE A 145 7.77 4.18 2.75
C PHE A 145 7.29 3.29 1.60
N ILE A 146 5.99 3.38 1.31
CA ILE A 146 5.29 2.50 0.37
C ILE A 146 4.98 3.16 -0.97
N ALA A 147 4.96 4.49 -1.05
CA ALA A 147 4.64 5.21 -2.28
C ALA A 147 5.39 6.54 -2.37
N SER A 148 5.66 6.97 -3.61
CA SER A 148 6.28 8.26 -3.94
C SER A 148 5.69 8.83 -5.23
N SER A 149 5.57 10.16 -5.29
CA SER A 149 5.27 10.95 -6.50
C SER A 149 6.28 10.75 -7.65
N LYS A 150 7.50 10.28 -7.35
CA LYS A 150 8.56 9.99 -8.34
C LYS A 150 8.75 8.50 -8.59
N HIS A 151 7.79 7.65 -8.24
CA HIS A 151 7.90 6.23 -8.53
C HIS A 151 7.97 5.99 -10.06
N PRO A 152 8.90 5.16 -10.59
CA PRO A 152 9.85 4.26 -9.89
C PRO A 152 11.25 4.83 -9.61
N GLN A 153 11.54 6.09 -9.96
CA GLN A 153 12.88 6.68 -9.79
C GLN A 153 13.21 7.13 -8.36
N SER A 154 12.22 7.11 -7.44
CA SER A 154 12.41 7.48 -6.04
C SER A 154 13.39 6.56 -5.32
N THR A 155 14.30 7.15 -4.54
CA THR A 155 15.19 6.43 -3.62
C THR A 155 14.56 6.18 -2.25
N VAL A 156 13.34 6.65 -2.00
CA VAL A 156 12.68 6.59 -0.69
C VAL A 156 11.81 5.34 -0.53
N VAL A 157 11.17 4.90 -1.62
CA VAL A 157 10.32 3.68 -1.62
C VAL A 157 11.12 2.45 -1.20
N ASP A 158 10.48 1.51 -0.49
CA ASP A 158 11.10 0.31 0.11
C ASP A 158 12.15 0.58 1.20
N ASN A 159 12.33 1.84 1.62
CA ASN A 159 13.15 2.18 2.77
C ASN A 159 12.30 2.49 4.00
N PHE A 160 12.95 2.48 5.16
CA PHE A 160 12.28 2.73 6.43
C PHE A 160 13.11 3.57 7.40
N VAL A 161 12.41 4.21 8.33
CA VAL A 161 12.98 4.91 9.48
C VAL A 161 12.56 4.14 10.73
N ALA A 162 13.49 3.88 11.64
CA ALA A 162 13.19 3.24 12.92
C ALA A 162 12.92 4.29 14.01
N GLN A 163 12.08 3.92 14.98
CA GLN A 163 11.86 4.73 16.17
C GLN A 163 13.18 4.82 16.97
N PRO A 164 13.54 6.01 17.48
CA PRO A 164 14.66 6.11 18.42
C PRO A 164 14.37 5.34 19.70
N THR A 165 15.26 4.42 20.09
CA THR A 165 15.23 3.73 21.39
C THR A 165 16.03 4.52 22.43
N ASP A 166 15.48 4.67 23.63
CA ASP A 166 16.10 5.47 24.71
C ASP A 166 17.19 4.73 25.49
N GLU A 167 17.36 3.41 25.31
CA GLU A 167 18.17 2.57 26.21
C GLU A 167 19.57 2.16 25.68
N GLY A 168 20.00 2.62 24.50
CA GLY A 168 21.13 1.99 23.79
C GLY A 168 22.38 2.82 23.49
N ASP A 169 22.26 4.12 23.21
CA ASP A 169 23.32 4.78 22.42
C ASP A 169 23.84 6.08 23.08
N GLU A 170 25.10 6.02 23.51
CA GLU A 170 25.92 7.14 23.96
C GLU A 170 25.85 8.32 22.96
N GLU A 171 25.99 9.54 23.47
CA GLU A 171 25.80 10.89 22.87
C GLU A 171 26.39 11.21 21.48
N GLY A 172 26.89 10.24 20.70
CA GLY A 172 27.61 10.42 19.44
C GLY A 172 26.86 10.17 18.13
N VAL A 173 25.70 9.49 18.07
CA VAL A 173 25.11 9.06 16.78
C VAL A 173 23.59 9.28 16.66
N ARG A 174 23.09 10.49 16.95
CA ARG A 174 21.70 10.89 16.62
C ARG A 174 21.47 11.16 15.12
N ARG A 175 22.21 10.51 14.20
CA ARG A 175 22.06 10.77 12.75
C ARG A 175 21.00 9.86 12.14
N GLY A 176 19.93 10.45 11.60
CA GLY A 176 18.92 9.73 10.81
C GLY A 176 17.89 8.90 11.58
N ILE A 177 17.70 9.14 12.88
CA ILE A 177 16.81 8.36 13.76
C ILE A 177 15.54 9.16 14.13
N GLY A 178 14.68 9.40 13.15
CA GLY A 178 13.26 9.58 13.47
C GLY A 178 12.78 10.99 13.79
N VAL A 179 13.24 12.04 13.10
CA VAL A 179 12.46 13.29 13.09
C VAL A 179 11.08 13.07 12.48
N THR A 180 10.94 12.13 11.54
CA THR A 180 9.66 11.71 10.98
C THR A 180 8.75 11.05 12.02
N PHE A 181 9.29 10.54 13.14
CA PHE A 181 8.48 10.03 14.26
C PHE A 181 7.93 11.14 15.15
N ASP A 182 8.43 12.38 15.03
CA ASP A 182 7.91 13.50 15.81
C ASP A 182 6.43 13.78 15.48
N VAL A 183 5.94 13.30 14.33
CA VAL A 183 4.51 13.32 13.95
C VAL A 183 3.62 12.53 14.91
N PHE A 184 4.18 11.60 15.69
CA PHE A 184 3.45 10.78 16.67
C PHE A 184 3.67 11.23 18.11
N LYS A 185 4.55 12.20 18.36
CA LYS A 185 4.82 12.66 19.73
C LYS A 185 3.61 13.42 20.25
N GLU A 186 3.09 13.01 21.40
CA GLU A 186 2.00 13.72 22.04
C GLU A 186 2.49 15.08 22.52
N ILE A 187 1.84 16.15 22.05
CA ILE A 187 2.10 17.52 22.46
C ILE A 187 0.85 18.03 23.16
N VAL A 188 1.02 18.66 24.33
CA VAL A 188 -0.07 19.38 24.99
C VAL A 188 -0.41 20.59 24.12
N PRO A 189 -1.63 20.69 23.56
CA PRO A 189 -2.00 21.82 22.72
C PRO A 189 -1.81 23.12 23.52
N THR A 190 -1.15 24.13 22.93
CA THR A 190 -0.98 25.44 23.55
C THR A 190 -1.79 26.52 22.82
N ASP A 191 -2.29 27.52 23.55
CA ASP A 191 -2.93 28.71 22.99
C ASP A 191 -1.90 29.66 22.31
N GLU A 192 -2.38 30.77 21.73
CA GLU A 192 -1.55 31.77 21.04
C GLU A 192 -0.50 32.42 21.97
N ASP A 193 -0.67 32.32 23.29
CA ASP A 193 0.20 32.87 24.33
C ASP A 193 1.14 31.82 24.96
N GLY A 194 1.07 30.55 24.51
CA GLY A 194 1.94 29.46 24.97
C GLY A 194 1.48 28.75 26.25
N ASN A 195 0.25 28.98 26.70
CA ASN A 195 -0.37 28.25 27.82
C ASN A 195 -1.13 27.01 27.32
N PRO A 196 -1.40 25.99 28.16
CA PRO A 196 -2.21 24.84 27.76
C PRO A 196 -3.59 25.28 27.28
N ALA A 197 -3.94 24.91 26.04
CA ALA A 197 -5.23 25.23 25.46
C ALA A 197 -6.33 24.52 26.26
N VAL A 198 -7.39 25.26 26.56
CA VAL A 198 -8.54 24.76 27.34
C VAL A 198 -9.75 24.54 26.43
N ASP A 199 -10.59 23.56 26.78
CA ASP A 199 -11.90 23.35 26.16
C ASP A 199 -12.88 24.49 26.51
N THR A 200 -14.09 24.43 25.95
CA THR A 200 -15.17 25.39 26.22
C THR A 200 -15.62 25.41 27.68
N GLU A 201 -15.19 24.44 28.49
CA GLU A 201 -15.51 24.28 29.91
C GLU A 201 -14.32 24.65 30.83
N GLY A 202 -13.17 25.06 30.26
CA GLY A 202 -11.98 25.47 30.99
C GLY A 202 -11.02 24.32 31.38
N ASN A 203 -11.23 23.10 30.88
CA ASN A 203 -10.32 21.98 31.12
C ASN A 203 -9.20 21.95 30.08
N ALA A 204 -7.98 21.59 30.48
CA ALA A 204 -6.87 21.44 29.53
C ALA A 204 -7.18 20.36 28.48
N LEU A 205 -6.97 20.69 27.20
CA LEU A 205 -7.12 19.73 26.11
C LEU A 205 -6.14 18.56 26.29
N PRO A 206 -6.55 17.32 25.99
CA PRO A 206 -5.68 16.17 26.09
C PRO A 206 -4.48 16.31 25.13
N ALA A 207 -3.36 15.71 25.50
CA ALA A 207 -2.19 15.66 24.63
C ALA A 207 -2.56 14.93 23.33
N SER A 208 -2.20 15.53 22.19
CA SER A 208 -2.51 14.97 20.87
C SER A 208 -1.28 15.05 19.97
N PRO A 209 -1.16 14.16 18.97
CA PRO A 209 -0.08 14.25 17.99
C PRO A 209 -0.09 15.62 17.28
N PRO A 210 1.07 16.17 16.88
CA PRO A 210 1.12 17.44 16.18
C PRO A 210 0.31 17.38 14.89
N LYS A 211 -0.33 18.51 14.56
CA LYS A 211 -1.03 18.69 13.28
C LYS A 211 -0.10 18.50 12.08
N PHE A 212 1.17 18.88 12.22
CA PHE A 212 2.25 18.66 11.25
C PHE A 212 3.61 18.88 11.92
N VAL A 213 4.67 18.38 11.29
CA VAL A 213 6.08 18.65 11.61
C VAL A 213 6.71 19.31 10.40
N HIS A 214 7.28 20.52 10.57
CA HIS A 214 7.98 21.24 9.50
C HIS A 214 9.42 21.52 9.92
N ILE A 215 10.37 21.12 9.08
CA ILE A 215 11.79 21.36 9.23
C ILE A 215 12.21 22.26 8.08
N GLU A 216 12.44 23.55 8.36
CA GLU A 216 12.79 24.55 7.33
C GLU A 216 14.15 24.27 6.66
N ASN A 217 15.08 23.66 7.39
CA ASN A 217 16.42 23.35 6.88
C ASN A 217 16.86 21.96 7.34
N VAL A 218 16.66 20.97 6.48
CA VAL A 218 16.98 19.56 6.77
C VAL A 218 18.46 19.30 7.04
N LEU A 219 19.38 20.13 6.54
CA LEU A 219 20.81 19.96 6.81
C LEU A 219 21.23 20.44 8.20
N ARG A 220 20.40 21.26 8.85
CA ARG A 220 20.62 21.71 10.24
C ARG A 220 20.07 20.72 11.26
N GLU A 221 19.18 19.82 10.85
CA GLU A 221 18.57 18.82 11.71
C GLU A 221 19.24 17.45 11.52
N PRO A 222 20.16 17.03 12.42
CA PRO A 222 20.89 15.77 12.26
C PRO A 222 19.98 14.53 12.31
N ARG A 223 18.77 14.63 12.88
CA ARG A 223 17.82 13.51 12.99
C ARG A 223 17.08 13.21 11.68
N VAL A 224 17.21 14.05 10.65
CA VAL A 224 16.67 13.77 9.31
C VAL A 224 17.45 12.62 8.68
N LYS A 225 16.74 11.59 8.21
CA LYS A 225 17.32 10.50 7.42
C LYS A 225 17.25 10.84 5.93
N PHE A 226 18.40 10.81 5.26
CA PHE A 226 18.50 10.97 3.81
C PHE A 226 18.71 9.59 3.16
N PHE A 227 17.86 9.24 2.19
CA PHE A 227 17.99 7.99 1.42
C PHE A 227 18.81 8.17 0.12
N GLY A 228 19.19 9.40 -0.18
CA GLY A 228 20.06 9.77 -1.29
C GLY A 228 21.12 10.78 -0.86
N VAL A 229 21.65 11.52 -1.83
CA VAL A 229 22.65 12.57 -1.56
C VAL A 229 22.01 13.68 -0.72
N PRO A 230 22.54 14.02 0.47
CA PRO A 230 22.02 15.11 1.28
C PRO A 230 22.09 16.45 0.54
N LYS A 231 20.97 17.15 0.44
CA LYS A 231 20.87 18.49 -0.17
C LYS A 231 20.09 19.44 0.73
N LEU A 232 20.22 20.73 0.45
CA LEU A 232 19.51 21.79 1.17
C LEU A 232 18.03 21.82 0.76
N GLY A 233 17.14 21.99 1.73
CA GLY A 233 15.69 22.09 1.52
C GLY A 233 14.95 21.97 2.85
N ALA A 234 13.64 21.79 2.76
CA ALA A 234 12.75 21.59 3.89
C ALA A 234 12.02 20.25 3.81
N LEU A 235 11.55 19.78 4.96
CA LEU A 235 10.71 18.58 5.08
C LEU A 235 9.43 18.95 5.83
N LEU A 236 8.29 18.56 5.28
CA LEU A 236 6.97 18.70 5.89
C LEU A 236 6.36 17.30 6.04
N ALA A 237 5.91 16.95 7.24
CA ALA A 237 5.32 15.64 7.52
C ALA A 237 4.06 15.75 8.39
N ARG A 238 3.11 14.83 8.20
CA ARG A 238 1.90 14.69 9.02
C ARG A 238 1.54 13.21 9.15
N ALA A 239 1.12 12.79 10.33
CA ALA A 239 0.50 11.50 10.54
C ALA A 239 -1.02 11.59 10.44
N GLY A 240 -1.63 10.54 9.90
CA GLY A 240 -3.07 10.35 9.80
C GLY A 240 -3.44 8.93 10.19
N GLN A 241 -4.49 8.80 11.00
CA GLN A 241 -5.09 7.51 11.32
C GLN A 241 -6.28 7.30 10.39
N TYR A 242 -6.46 6.07 9.92
CA TYR A 242 -7.61 5.69 9.11
C TYR A 242 -8.04 4.25 9.38
N LYS A 243 -9.28 3.96 9.01
CA LYS A 243 -9.91 2.64 9.10
C LYS A 243 -9.63 1.85 7.83
N SER A 244 -8.71 0.90 7.92
CA SER A 244 -8.38 0.05 6.79
C SER A 244 -9.37 -1.09 6.63
N TYR A 245 -9.76 -1.34 5.38
CA TYR A 245 -10.58 -2.48 4.94
C TYR A 245 -9.76 -3.50 4.14
N LEU A 246 -8.51 -3.17 3.79
CA LEU A 246 -7.61 -4.05 3.04
C LEU A 246 -6.58 -4.72 3.97
N HIS A 247 -7.07 -5.58 4.85
CA HIS A 247 -6.24 -6.40 5.73
C HIS A 247 -6.73 -7.85 5.79
N ALA A 248 -5.85 -8.78 6.17
CA ALA A 248 -6.11 -10.21 6.09
C ALA A 248 -7.32 -10.70 6.89
N ASP A 249 -7.66 -9.99 7.96
CA ASP A 249 -8.74 -10.33 8.87
C ASP A 249 -10.02 -9.52 8.64
N VAL A 250 -10.16 -8.79 7.52
CA VAL A 250 -11.35 -7.96 7.24
C VAL A 250 -12.65 -8.77 7.21
N ARG A 251 -12.59 -10.02 6.73
CA ARG A 251 -13.75 -10.91 6.69
C ARG A 251 -14.09 -11.37 8.09
N ASN A 252 -15.23 -10.93 8.60
CA ASN A 252 -15.73 -11.34 9.89
C ASN A 252 -16.49 -12.67 9.77
N GLU A 253 -15.86 -13.75 10.23
CA GLU A 253 -16.42 -15.10 10.22
C GLU A 253 -17.64 -15.23 11.15
N SER A 254 -17.72 -14.39 12.20
CA SER A 254 -18.81 -14.42 13.18
C SER A 254 -20.02 -13.60 12.75
N ASN A 255 -19.79 -12.45 12.09
CA ASN A 255 -20.82 -11.59 11.55
C ASN A 255 -20.47 -11.15 10.11
N PRO A 256 -20.88 -11.90 9.08
CA PRO A 256 -20.53 -11.62 7.69
C PRO A 256 -21.00 -10.27 7.15
N GLU A 257 -22.00 -9.64 7.78
CA GLU A 257 -22.53 -8.33 7.37
C GLU A 257 -21.65 -7.16 7.86
N GLU A 258 -20.83 -7.37 8.88
CA GLU A 258 -19.98 -6.35 9.50
C GLU A 258 -18.50 -6.70 9.32
N PRO A 259 -17.80 -6.10 8.34
CA PRO A 259 -16.38 -6.34 8.16
C PRO A 259 -15.59 -5.87 9.39
N ASN A 260 -14.57 -6.61 9.75
CA ASN A 260 -13.60 -6.16 10.74
C ASN A 260 -12.85 -4.96 10.17
N VAL A 261 -12.55 -4.00 11.05
CA VAL A 261 -11.85 -2.77 10.69
C VAL A 261 -10.55 -2.71 11.47
N LEU A 262 -9.45 -2.45 10.76
CA LEU A 262 -8.14 -2.27 11.37
C LEU A 262 -7.73 -0.81 11.32
N GLU A 263 -7.50 -0.20 12.49
CA GLU A 263 -6.95 1.15 12.56
C GLU A 263 -5.46 1.14 12.16
N GLN A 264 -5.11 1.96 11.18
CA GLN A 264 -3.75 2.06 10.66
C GLN A 264 -3.29 3.51 10.61
N TRP A 265 -1.97 3.68 10.67
CA TRP A 265 -1.32 4.99 10.64
C TRP A 265 -0.52 5.16 9.36
N LEU A 266 -0.84 6.22 8.63
CA LEU A 266 -0.06 6.71 7.50
C LEU A 266 0.71 7.96 7.89
N VAL A 267 1.87 8.13 7.29
CA VAL A 267 2.71 9.32 7.42
C VAL A 267 2.87 9.92 6.03
N PHE A 268 2.25 11.06 5.81
CA PHE A 268 2.43 11.87 4.61
C PHE A 268 3.67 12.72 4.79
N SER A 269 4.48 12.81 3.75
CA SER A 269 5.67 13.65 3.76
C SER A 269 5.87 14.31 2.40
N ALA A 270 6.31 15.56 2.41
CA ALA A 270 6.69 16.32 1.23
C ALA A 270 7.98 17.07 1.52
N ASP A 271 8.87 17.13 0.53
CA ASP A 271 10.16 17.77 0.69
C ASP A 271 10.49 18.72 -0.46
N THR A 272 11.36 19.70 -0.19
CA THR A 272 11.93 20.63 -1.18
C THR A 272 13.44 20.43 -1.31
N ILE A 273 13.92 19.20 -1.09
CA ILE A 273 15.35 18.86 -1.01
C ILE A 273 16.00 19.02 -2.37
N GLY A 274 16.89 20.01 -2.48
CA GLY A 274 17.50 20.43 -3.75
C GLY A 274 16.97 21.75 -4.30
N GLN A 275 15.85 22.26 -3.78
CA GLN A 275 15.31 23.58 -4.11
C GLN A 275 15.74 24.69 -3.13
N ALA A 276 16.31 24.31 -1.97
CA ALA A 276 16.84 25.23 -0.97
C ALA A 276 15.83 26.28 -0.44
N ARG A 277 14.54 25.92 -0.34
CA ARG A 277 13.47 26.80 0.18
C ARG A 277 12.66 26.13 1.29
N PRO A 278 12.15 26.87 2.29
CA PRO A 278 11.15 26.39 3.24
C PRO A 278 9.75 26.34 2.61
N PHE A 279 8.84 25.62 3.26
CA PHE A 279 7.41 25.69 2.94
C PHE A 279 6.79 26.96 3.54
N THR A 280 5.92 27.60 2.77
CA THR A 280 5.12 28.76 3.18
C THR A 280 3.92 28.32 4.03
N LYS A 281 3.36 29.25 4.81
CA LYS A 281 2.15 28.97 5.61
C LYS A 281 0.96 28.49 4.75
N LYS A 282 0.75 29.10 3.58
CA LYS A 282 -0.30 28.69 2.61
C LYS A 282 -0.09 27.25 2.12
N GLU A 283 1.16 26.85 1.84
CA GLU A 283 1.49 25.47 1.45
C GLU A 283 1.26 24.48 2.60
N ILE A 284 1.65 24.83 3.83
CA ILE A 284 1.45 23.98 5.02
C ILE A 284 -0.05 23.76 5.29
N ASP A 285 -0.87 24.82 5.23
CA ASP A 285 -2.31 24.73 5.44
C ASP A 285 -2.98 23.88 4.35
N ARG A 286 -2.55 24.03 3.08
CA ARG A 286 -3.02 23.18 1.96
C ARG A 286 -2.62 21.72 2.14
N PHE A 287 -1.39 21.45 2.54
CA PHE A 287 -0.92 20.09 2.81
C PHE A 287 -1.76 19.41 3.90
N ARG A 288 -2.06 20.13 5.00
CA ARG A 288 -2.90 19.62 6.08
C ARG A 288 -4.30 19.28 5.59
N HIS A 289 -4.95 20.19 4.86
CA HIS A 289 -6.30 20.00 4.33
C HIS A 289 -6.36 18.84 3.34
N ALA A 290 -5.45 18.81 2.36
CA ALA A 290 -5.39 17.76 1.35
C ALA A 290 -5.16 16.36 1.95
N THR A 291 -4.28 16.25 2.94
CA THR A 291 -4.01 14.96 3.62
C THR A 291 -5.16 14.51 4.52
N GLU A 292 -5.99 15.42 5.05
CA GLU A 292 -7.21 15.08 5.81
C GLU A 292 -8.28 14.52 4.88
N LEU A 293 -8.57 15.25 3.80
CA LEU A 293 -9.50 14.81 2.75
C LEU A 293 -9.09 13.48 2.12
N PHE A 294 -7.78 13.25 1.98
CA PHE A 294 -7.30 12.00 1.43
C PHE A 294 -7.55 10.80 2.35
N LEU A 295 -7.45 10.94 3.66
CA LEU A 295 -7.73 9.84 4.59
C LEU A 295 -9.18 9.38 4.47
N THR A 296 -10.14 10.31 4.37
CA THR A 296 -11.55 9.96 4.17
C THR A 296 -11.78 9.31 2.81
N THR A 297 -11.18 9.87 1.75
CA THR A 297 -11.24 9.31 0.39
C THR A 297 -10.64 7.89 0.34
N LEU A 298 -9.56 7.66 1.09
CA LEU A 298 -8.87 6.39 1.18
C LEU A 298 -9.76 5.33 1.83
N GLU A 299 -10.43 5.65 2.95
CA GLU A 299 -11.36 4.76 3.62
C GLU A 299 -12.53 4.36 2.70
N GLU A 300 -13.12 5.34 1.99
CA GLU A 300 -14.21 5.11 1.05
C GLU A 300 -13.77 4.22 -0.12
N THR A 301 -12.59 4.48 -0.67
CA THR A 301 -12.03 3.71 -1.79
C THR A 301 -11.65 2.29 -1.37
N GLU A 302 -10.97 2.11 -0.23
CA GLU A 302 -10.64 0.77 0.30
C GLU A 302 -11.91 -0.04 0.57
N ARG A 303 -12.94 0.58 1.14
CA ARG A 303 -14.23 -0.07 1.40
C ARG A 303 -14.92 -0.48 0.11
N ALA A 304 -14.95 0.39 -0.90
CA ALA A 304 -15.56 0.08 -2.19
C ALA A 304 -14.83 -1.08 -2.90
N LEU A 305 -13.50 -1.08 -2.88
CA LEU A 305 -12.69 -2.17 -3.42
C LEU A 305 -12.92 -3.47 -2.67
N TYR A 306 -12.98 -3.44 -1.33
CA TYR A 306 -13.28 -4.61 -0.51
C TYR A 306 -14.65 -5.20 -0.85
N ILE A 307 -15.71 -4.39 -0.91
CA ILE A 307 -17.07 -4.87 -1.22
C ILE A 307 -17.08 -5.58 -2.58
N LYS A 308 -16.49 -4.96 -3.60
CA LYS A 308 -16.41 -5.52 -4.94
C LYS A 308 -15.61 -6.83 -4.99
N ASP A 309 -14.47 -6.89 -4.29
CA ASP A 309 -13.63 -8.09 -4.21
C ASP A 309 -14.34 -9.22 -3.45
N ASN A 310 -15.03 -8.90 -2.36
CA ASN A 310 -15.79 -9.86 -1.55
C ASN A 310 -16.96 -10.46 -2.33
N GLU A 311 -17.72 -9.62 -3.06
CA GLU A 311 -18.80 -10.09 -3.95
C GLU A 311 -18.27 -11.05 -5.01
N ARG A 312 -17.19 -10.68 -5.73
CA ARG A 312 -16.56 -11.54 -6.74
C ARG A 312 -16.07 -12.86 -6.13
N CYS A 313 -15.42 -12.79 -4.98
CA CYS A 313 -14.89 -13.96 -4.28
C CYS A 313 -16.01 -14.92 -3.88
N LEU A 314 -17.10 -14.43 -3.28
CA LEU A 314 -18.18 -15.27 -2.80
C LEU A 314 -19.03 -15.86 -3.93
N SER A 315 -19.30 -15.07 -4.98
CA SER A 315 -20.21 -15.50 -6.05
C SER A 315 -19.54 -16.40 -7.09
N ASN A 316 -18.26 -16.16 -7.40
CA ASN A 316 -17.59 -16.77 -8.54
C ASN A 316 -16.35 -17.57 -8.12
N ASP A 317 -15.40 -16.93 -7.43
CA ASP A 317 -14.06 -17.52 -7.26
C ASP A 317 -14.06 -18.66 -6.23
N GLU A 318 -14.69 -18.47 -5.07
CA GLU A 318 -14.70 -19.46 -3.97
C GLU A 318 -15.33 -20.82 -4.35
N PRO A 319 -16.52 -20.91 -4.99
CA PRO A 319 -17.06 -22.20 -5.41
C PRO A 319 -16.18 -22.88 -6.47
N LEU A 320 -15.72 -22.13 -7.47
CA LEU A 320 -14.83 -22.65 -8.52
C LEU A 320 -13.52 -23.18 -7.94
N LEU A 321 -12.90 -22.43 -7.03
CA LEU A 321 -11.64 -22.81 -6.41
C LEU A 321 -11.79 -24.03 -5.47
N ARG A 322 -12.93 -24.17 -4.79
CA ARG A 322 -13.22 -25.36 -3.96
C ARG A 322 -13.40 -26.61 -4.82
N GLU A 323 -14.17 -26.54 -5.90
CA GLU A 323 -14.33 -27.64 -6.85
C GLU A 323 -12.98 -28.04 -7.48
N PHE A 324 -12.20 -27.02 -7.86
CA PHE A 324 -10.84 -27.21 -8.35
C PHE A 324 -9.96 -27.94 -7.34
N LEU A 325 -9.94 -27.55 -6.06
CA LEU A 325 -9.12 -28.20 -5.05
C LEU A 325 -9.46 -29.68 -4.89
N VAL A 326 -10.76 -30.01 -4.89
CA VAL A 326 -11.22 -31.41 -4.80
C VAL A 326 -10.74 -32.21 -6.01
N ALA A 327 -10.89 -31.67 -7.21
CA ALA A 327 -10.42 -32.31 -8.44
C ALA A 327 -8.89 -32.48 -8.45
N PHE A 328 -8.16 -31.44 -8.03
CA PHE A 328 -6.71 -31.46 -7.91
C PHE A 328 -6.25 -32.53 -6.91
N ALA A 329 -6.84 -32.56 -5.71
CA ALA A 329 -6.52 -33.55 -4.68
C ALA A 329 -6.82 -34.98 -5.13
N ALA A 330 -7.90 -35.20 -5.89
CA ALA A 330 -8.23 -36.50 -6.46
C ALA A 330 -7.16 -36.95 -7.48
N GLN A 331 -6.70 -36.05 -8.36
CA GLN A 331 -5.62 -36.37 -9.30
C GLN A 331 -4.30 -36.69 -8.59
N VAL A 332 -3.96 -35.94 -7.55
CA VAL A 332 -2.80 -36.23 -6.70
C VAL A 332 -2.95 -37.60 -6.05
N ALA A 333 -4.10 -37.91 -5.43
CA ALA A 333 -4.32 -39.20 -4.78
C ALA A 333 -4.18 -40.40 -5.73
N VAL A 334 -4.75 -40.30 -6.94
CA VAL A 334 -4.59 -41.34 -7.98
C VAL A 334 -3.11 -41.51 -8.36
N GLN A 335 -2.37 -40.42 -8.47
CA GLN A 335 -0.95 -40.51 -8.79
C GLN A 335 -0.13 -41.10 -7.64
N GLU A 336 -0.44 -40.78 -6.39
CA GLU A 336 0.19 -41.39 -5.22
C GLU A 336 -0.03 -42.91 -5.19
N GLU A 337 -1.24 -43.38 -5.51
CA GLU A 337 -1.53 -44.81 -5.64
C GLU A 337 -0.73 -45.46 -6.77
N ASN A 338 -0.65 -44.80 -7.93
CA ASN A 338 0.18 -45.27 -9.05
C ASN A 338 1.67 -45.35 -8.70
N LEU A 339 2.19 -44.37 -7.96
CA LEU A 339 3.58 -44.36 -7.49
C LEU A 339 3.84 -45.51 -6.52
N ALA A 340 2.93 -45.74 -5.57
CA ALA A 340 3.02 -46.86 -4.64
C ALA A 340 3.00 -48.22 -5.35
N ALA A 341 2.24 -48.33 -6.45
CA ALA A 341 2.19 -49.54 -7.27
C ALA A 341 3.46 -49.74 -8.13
N GLN A 342 4.04 -48.67 -8.69
CA GLN A 342 5.27 -48.73 -9.49
C GLN A 342 6.53 -48.98 -8.65
N LEU A 343 6.52 -48.51 -7.41
CA LEU A 343 7.61 -48.67 -6.43
C LEU A 343 7.08 -49.40 -5.21
N PRO A 344 6.80 -50.73 -5.28
CA PRO A 344 6.21 -51.48 -4.17
C PRO A 344 7.14 -51.61 -2.97
N GLY A 345 6.55 -51.69 -1.76
CA GLY A 345 7.24 -52.01 -0.50
C GLY A 345 8.11 -53.26 -0.60
N PRO A 346 9.17 -53.41 0.22
CA PRO A 346 9.74 -54.74 0.41
C PRO A 346 8.66 -55.70 0.94
N PRO A 347 8.74 -57.00 0.60
CA PRO A 347 7.82 -58.00 1.13
C PRO A 347 7.91 -58.06 2.67
N GLU A 348 6.79 -58.40 3.33
CA GLU A 348 6.72 -58.47 4.79
C GLU A 348 7.87 -59.30 5.38
N GLY A 349 8.74 -58.68 6.19
CA GLY A 349 9.86 -59.33 6.87
C GLY A 349 11.24 -59.15 6.23
N GLU A 350 11.35 -58.49 5.08
CA GLU A 350 12.65 -58.12 4.49
C GLU A 350 12.91 -56.60 4.64
N GLU A 351 14.06 -56.24 5.22
CA GLU A 351 14.55 -54.86 5.24
C GLU A 351 15.36 -54.61 3.96
N LEU A 352 15.03 -53.54 3.22
CA LEU A 352 15.87 -53.06 2.14
C LEU A 352 17.18 -52.53 2.73
N SER A 353 18.26 -52.63 1.95
CA SER A 353 19.47 -51.87 2.30
C SER A 353 19.16 -50.37 2.33
N GLU A 354 19.84 -49.63 3.21
CA GLU A 354 19.67 -48.17 3.30
C GLU A 354 19.85 -47.49 1.93
N ALA A 355 20.81 -47.97 1.13
CA ALA A 355 21.05 -47.49 -0.23
C ALA A 355 19.85 -47.74 -1.18
N ALA A 356 19.22 -48.91 -1.11
CA ALA A 356 18.03 -49.21 -1.93
C ALA A 356 16.81 -48.39 -1.49
N GLN A 357 16.65 -48.17 -0.19
CA GLN A 357 15.59 -47.33 0.36
C GLN A 357 15.77 -45.86 -0.06
N GLN A 358 17.01 -45.35 -0.02
CA GLN A 358 17.34 -43.99 -0.44
C GLN A 358 17.14 -43.79 -1.95
N GLN A 359 17.54 -44.76 -2.78
CA GLN A 359 17.32 -44.70 -4.23
C GLN A 359 15.83 -44.71 -4.58
N ARG A 360 15.03 -45.50 -3.86
CA ARG A 360 13.57 -45.51 -4.00
C ARG A 360 12.96 -44.16 -3.62
N ALA A 361 13.31 -43.62 -2.45
CA ALA A 361 12.84 -42.31 -2.01
C ALA A 361 13.21 -41.20 -3.01
N ALA A 362 14.41 -41.27 -3.60
CA ALA A 362 14.87 -40.35 -4.63
C ALA A 362 14.01 -40.42 -5.90
N LYS A 363 13.66 -41.63 -6.34
CA LYS A 363 12.81 -41.84 -7.51
C LYS A 363 11.36 -41.44 -7.25
N GLU A 364 10.83 -41.72 -6.07
CA GLU A 364 9.52 -41.25 -5.64
C GLU A 364 9.45 -39.70 -5.65
N ALA A 365 10.44 -39.03 -5.06
CA ALA A 365 10.51 -37.57 -5.06
C ALA A 365 10.63 -36.98 -6.48
N GLU A 366 11.39 -37.63 -7.37
CA GLU A 366 11.52 -37.23 -8.78
C GLU A 366 10.18 -37.27 -9.54
N LEU A 367 9.47 -38.40 -9.43
CA LEU A 367 8.21 -38.62 -10.13
C LEU A 367 7.09 -37.74 -9.56
N ARG A 368 7.04 -37.60 -8.22
CA ARG A 368 6.06 -36.73 -7.54
C ARG A 368 6.25 -35.27 -7.95
N LEU A 369 7.49 -34.77 -7.94
CA LEU A 369 7.76 -33.39 -8.38
C LEU A 369 7.39 -33.19 -9.86
N SER A 370 7.78 -34.12 -10.74
CA SER A 370 7.47 -34.03 -12.17
C SER A 370 5.97 -33.94 -12.42
N PHE A 371 5.18 -34.80 -11.76
CA PHE A 371 3.73 -34.79 -11.89
C PHE A 371 3.10 -33.49 -11.37
N LEU A 372 3.45 -33.05 -10.15
CA LEU A 372 2.91 -31.84 -9.57
C LEU A 372 3.26 -30.60 -10.40
N MET A 373 4.46 -30.58 -10.99
CA MET A 373 4.88 -29.51 -11.90
C MET A 373 3.97 -29.44 -13.13
N THR A 374 3.75 -30.56 -13.83
CA THR A 374 2.85 -30.62 -14.98
C THR A 374 1.42 -30.21 -14.60
N LEU A 375 0.95 -30.63 -13.42
CA LEU A 375 -0.37 -30.29 -12.93
C LEU A 375 -0.52 -28.78 -12.68
N LEU A 376 0.48 -28.14 -12.05
CA LEU A 376 0.48 -26.68 -11.88
C LEU A 376 0.46 -25.95 -13.22
N VAL A 377 1.31 -26.35 -14.18
CA VAL A 377 1.36 -25.75 -15.53
C VAL A 377 0.01 -25.87 -16.23
N SER A 378 -0.67 -27.02 -16.15
CA SER A 378 -1.98 -27.22 -16.77
C SER A 378 -3.11 -26.37 -16.17
N HIS A 379 -2.90 -25.81 -14.98
CA HIS A 379 -3.93 -25.09 -14.22
C HIS A 379 -3.56 -23.62 -13.96
N ILE A 380 -2.58 -23.06 -14.66
CA ILE A 380 -2.16 -21.65 -14.52
C ILE A 380 -3.34 -20.65 -14.51
N PRO A 381 -4.34 -20.73 -15.42
CA PRO A 381 -5.45 -19.77 -15.40
C PRO A 381 -6.20 -19.78 -14.06
N THR A 382 -6.45 -20.96 -13.49
CA THR A 382 -7.11 -21.09 -12.18
C THR A 382 -6.22 -20.62 -11.04
N LEU A 383 -4.92 -20.94 -11.08
CA LEU A 383 -3.96 -20.49 -10.06
C LEU A 383 -3.84 -18.97 -10.03
N SER A 384 -3.88 -18.32 -11.20
CA SER A 384 -3.77 -16.86 -11.31
C SER A 384 -4.94 -16.09 -10.72
N LEU A 385 -6.08 -16.74 -10.44
CA LEU A 385 -7.22 -16.12 -9.74
C LEU A 385 -6.82 -15.60 -8.35
N ALA A 386 -5.80 -16.19 -7.72
CA ALA A 386 -5.28 -15.67 -6.45
C ALA A 386 -4.73 -14.23 -6.59
N SER A 387 -4.12 -13.87 -7.73
CA SER A 387 -3.59 -12.52 -7.97
C SER A 387 -4.67 -11.44 -8.10
N ALA A 388 -5.90 -11.83 -8.43
CA ALA A 388 -7.01 -10.90 -8.60
C ALA A 388 -7.56 -10.37 -7.25
N ARG A 389 -7.16 -10.98 -6.13
CA ARG A 389 -7.59 -10.58 -4.79
C ARG A 389 -6.95 -9.27 -4.37
N VAL A 390 -7.80 -8.34 -3.96
CA VAL A 390 -7.37 -7.06 -3.40
C VAL A 390 -7.06 -7.21 -1.92
N VAL A 391 -7.86 -8.02 -1.20
CA VAL A 391 -7.62 -8.30 0.22
C VAL A 391 -6.41 -9.24 0.39
N PRO A 392 -5.41 -8.86 1.20
CA PRO A 392 -4.29 -9.73 1.51
C PRO A 392 -4.72 -11.05 2.15
N PHE A 393 -4.02 -12.14 1.87
CA PHE A 393 -4.24 -13.40 2.58
C PHE A 393 -3.67 -13.37 4.00
N LYS A 394 -4.15 -14.29 4.85
CA LYS A 394 -3.58 -14.55 6.19
C LYS A 394 -2.09 -14.93 6.08
N GLY A 395 -1.32 -14.61 7.13
CA GLY A 395 0.14 -14.72 7.13
C GLY A 395 0.68 -16.08 6.67
N PHE A 396 0.11 -17.19 7.14
CA PHE A 396 0.55 -18.54 6.75
C PHE A 396 0.34 -18.85 5.25
N VAL A 397 -0.71 -18.30 4.64
CA VAL A 397 -0.94 -18.42 3.20
C VAL A 397 0.09 -17.62 2.42
N LEU A 398 0.39 -16.39 2.87
CA LEU A 398 1.45 -15.57 2.26
C LEU A 398 2.82 -16.23 2.40
N THR A 399 3.12 -16.85 3.54
CA THR A 399 4.34 -17.62 3.75
C THR A 399 4.42 -18.82 2.80
N THR A 400 3.29 -19.49 2.54
CA THR A 400 3.22 -20.59 1.57
C THR A 400 3.53 -20.11 0.15
N PHE A 401 2.92 -19.00 -0.29
CA PHE A 401 3.23 -18.40 -1.59
C PHE A 401 4.67 -17.92 -1.69
N ALA A 402 5.19 -17.26 -0.64
CA ALA A 402 6.58 -16.80 -0.61
C ALA A 402 7.56 -17.97 -0.72
N ALA A 403 7.35 -19.05 0.04
CA ALA A 403 8.17 -20.26 -0.05
C ALA A 403 8.14 -20.85 -1.47
N ALA A 404 6.97 -20.94 -2.10
CA ALA A 404 6.85 -21.45 -3.45
C ALA A 404 7.58 -20.56 -4.48
N LEU A 405 7.43 -19.24 -4.38
CA LEU A 405 8.10 -18.29 -5.26
C LEU A 405 9.63 -18.27 -5.05
N GLU A 406 10.11 -18.39 -3.81
CA GLU A 406 11.55 -18.55 -3.54
C GLU A 406 12.12 -19.82 -4.20
N LEU A 407 11.35 -20.92 -4.19
CA LEU A 407 11.73 -22.17 -4.87
C LEU A 407 11.70 -22.04 -6.41
N LEU A 408 10.84 -21.17 -6.95
CA LEU A 408 10.83 -20.80 -8.37
C LEU A 408 11.97 -19.85 -8.76
N GLY A 409 12.75 -19.35 -7.80
CA GLY A 409 13.94 -18.53 -8.03
C GLY A 409 13.78 -17.04 -7.75
N TYR A 410 12.62 -16.60 -7.25
CA TYR A 410 12.43 -15.22 -6.81
C TYR A 410 13.23 -14.94 -5.54
N THR A 411 13.72 -13.71 -5.43
CA THR A 411 14.53 -13.28 -4.28
C THR A 411 13.66 -12.74 -3.15
N ARG A 412 14.19 -12.77 -1.92
CA ARG A 412 13.50 -12.19 -0.76
C ARG A 412 13.14 -10.72 -0.93
N ARG A 413 13.95 -9.95 -1.65
CA ARG A 413 13.68 -8.53 -1.90
C ARG A 413 12.38 -8.32 -2.69
N GLU A 414 12.06 -9.28 -3.55
CA GLU A 414 10.87 -9.28 -4.41
C GLU A 414 9.63 -9.83 -3.70
N LEU A 415 9.77 -10.48 -2.55
CA LEU A 415 8.65 -11.17 -1.88
C LEU A 415 8.32 -10.59 -0.49
N TYR A 416 9.32 -10.04 0.19
CA TYR A 416 9.20 -9.62 1.59
C TYR A 416 9.17 -8.09 1.70
N ASN A 417 8.45 -7.63 2.72
CA ASN A 417 8.54 -6.26 3.17
C ASN A 417 9.89 -6.06 3.89
N PRO A 418 10.73 -5.12 3.44
CA PRO A 418 12.07 -4.93 3.99
C PRO A 418 12.07 -4.41 5.44
N ALA A 419 10.98 -3.74 5.86
CA ALA A 419 10.85 -3.20 7.21
C ALA A 419 10.33 -4.23 8.22
N THR A 420 9.36 -5.06 7.83
CA THR A 420 8.75 -6.05 8.74
C THR A 420 9.36 -7.43 8.64
N GLY A 421 10.14 -7.72 7.60
CA GLY A 421 10.68 -9.05 7.31
C GLY A 421 9.60 -10.11 7.02
N GLN A 422 8.34 -9.69 6.80
CA GLN A 422 7.21 -10.57 6.52
C GLN A 422 6.89 -10.58 5.01
N PRO A 423 6.34 -11.69 4.48
CA PRO A 423 5.81 -11.75 3.11
C PRO A 423 4.83 -10.60 2.83
N SER A 424 4.98 -9.92 1.69
CA SER A 424 4.15 -8.77 1.31
C SER A 424 3.21 -9.14 0.17
N TRP A 425 1.89 -9.00 0.39
CA TRP A 425 0.90 -9.27 -0.65
C TRP A 425 1.05 -8.34 -1.86
N ASP A 426 1.36 -7.06 -1.64
CA ASP A 426 1.58 -6.08 -2.71
C ASP A 426 2.72 -6.50 -3.66
N LYS A 427 3.71 -7.23 -3.13
CA LYS A 427 4.83 -7.77 -3.91
C LYS A 427 4.54 -9.14 -4.50
N ILE A 428 3.84 -10.01 -3.77
CA ILE A 428 3.54 -11.40 -4.17
C ILE A 428 2.43 -11.45 -5.24
N SER A 429 1.38 -10.66 -5.09
CA SER A 429 0.19 -10.71 -5.97
C SER A 429 0.53 -10.58 -7.46
N PRO A 430 1.36 -9.61 -7.89
CA PRO A 430 1.73 -9.48 -9.31
C PRO A 430 2.48 -10.71 -9.86
N LEU A 431 3.26 -11.39 -9.02
CA LEU A 431 4.04 -12.57 -9.40
C LEU A 431 3.16 -13.83 -9.57
N LEU A 432 1.97 -13.82 -8.97
CA LEU A 432 0.95 -14.84 -9.16
C LEU A 432 0.05 -14.55 -10.37
N GLY A 433 0.28 -13.46 -11.12
CA GLY A 433 -0.43 -13.17 -12.36
C GLY A 433 -0.13 -14.20 -13.45
N GLU A 434 -1.07 -14.40 -14.37
CA GLU A 434 -1.02 -15.45 -15.41
C GLU A 434 0.29 -15.42 -16.22
N ALA A 435 0.73 -14.24 -16.65
CA ALA A 435 1.96 -14.07 -17.42
C ALA A 435 3.21 -14.48 -16.63
N MET A 436 3.34 -14.01 -15.39
CA MET A 436 4.50 -14.28 -14.52
C MET A 436 4.54 -15.76 -14.07
N LEU A 437 3.38 -16.35 -13.78
CA LEU A 437 3.28 -17.78 -13.47
C LEU A 437 3.64 -18.64 -14.68
N THR A 438 3.17 -18.29 -15.86
CA THR A 438 3.51 -19.01 -17.09
C THR A 438 5.01 -18.99 -17.34
N GLU A 439 5.64 -17.83 -17.24
CA GLU A 439 7.09 -17.70 -17.43
C GLU A 439 7.87 -18.52 -16.39
N SER A 440 7.57 -18.33 -15.10
CA SER A 440 8.31 -18.98 -14.02
C SER A 440 8.11 -20.50 -13.96
N LEU A 441 6.87 -20.99 -14.12
CA LEU A 441 6.57 -22.42 -14.10
C LEU A 441 7.17 -23.15 -15.31
N ASN A 442 7.07 -22.59 -16.52
CA ASN A 442 7.69 -23.20 -17.72
C ASN A 442 9.23 -23.21 -17.63
N THR A 443 9.82 -22.17 -17.04
CA THR A 443 11.27 -22.11 -16.79
C THR A 443 11.69 -23.21 -15.81
N PHE A 444 10.91 -23.43 -14.75
CA PHE A 444 11.16 -24.50 -13.80
C PHE A 444 10.98 -25.89 -14.44
N GLU A 445 9.95 -26.09 -15.25
CA GLU A 445 9.73 -27.34 -16.00
C GLU A 445 10.91 -27.65 -16.94
N SER A 446 11.40 -26.66 -17.69
CA SER A 446 12.60 -26.80 -18.53
C SER A 446 13.85 -27.17 -17.71
N SER A 447 13.94 -26.68 -16.48
CA SER A 447 15.02 -27.03 -15.56
C SER A 447 14.92 -28.50 -15.10
N LEU A 448 13.71 -29.02 -14.90
CA LEU A 448 13.50 -30.44 -14.60
C LEU A 448 13.89 -31.35 -15.77
N GLU A 449 13.63 -30.94 -17.02
CA GLU A 449 14.11 -31.67 -18.21
C GLU A 449 15.64 -31.71 -18.25
N THR A 450 16.29 -30.58 -17.99
CA THR A 450 17.75 -30.48 -17.92
C THR A 450 18.30 -31.40 -16.82
N MET A 451 17.68 -31.43 -15.65
CA MET A 451 18.03 -32.33 -14.55
C MET A 451 17.92 -33.80 -14.97
N ARG A 452 16.87 -34.17 -15.72
CA ARG A 452 16.69 -35.53 -16.23
C ARG A 452 17.82 -35.92 -17.17
N SER A 453 18.16 -35.08 -18.14
CA SER A 453 19.28 -35.34 -19.06
C SER A 453 20.63 -35.46 -18.35
N LEU A 454 20.88 -34.63 -17.31
CA LEU A 454 22.09 -34.74 -16.50
C LEU A 454 22.13 -36.04 -15.68
N ALA A 455 20.99 -36.45 -15.11
CA ALA A 455 20.90 -37.68 -14.34
C ALA A 455 21.07 -38.95 -15.21
N GLU A 456 20.62 -38.90 -16.47
CA GLU A 456 20.88 -39.95 -17.47
C GLU A 456 22.36 -40.04 -17.85
N ALA A 457 23.06 -38.91 -17.87
CA ALA A 457 24.49 -38.87 -18.15
C ALA A 457 25.34 -39.36 -16.97
N ASP A 458 25.04 -38.93 -15.75
CA ASP A 458 25.77 -39.30 -14.54
C ASP A 458 24.93 -39.06 -13.27
N SER A 459 24.33 -40.14 -12.74
CA SER A 459 23.57 -40.14 -11.49
C SER A 459 24.24 -40.93 -10.36
N THR A 460 25.45 -41.44 -10.59
CA THR A 460 26.17 -42.27 -9.63
C THR A 460 27.37 -41.57 -9.02
N SER A 461 27.99 -40.61 -9.72
CA SER A 461 29.12 -39.86 -9.16
C SER A 461 28.66 -38.67 -8.33
N ALA A 462 29.48 -38.26 -7.37
CA ALA A 462 29.25 -37.06 -6.58
C ALA A 462 29.16 -35.80 -7.46
N ASN A 463 29.97 -35.74 -8.53
CA ASN A 463 30.00 -34.59 -9.44
C ASN A 463 28.76 -34.52 -10.33
N GLY A 464 28.28 -35.66 -10.84
CA GLY A 464 27.05 -35.76 -11.61
C GLY A 464 25.84 -35.32 -10.80
N LEU A 465 25.71 -35.83 -9.57
CA LEU A 465 24.62 -35.46 -8.66
C LEU A 465 24.67 -33.98 -8.24
N ARG A 466 25.86 -33.40 -8.04
CA ARG A 466 26.02 -31.94 -7.84
C ARG A 466 25.61 -31.15 -9.07
N ALA A 467 25.88 -31.62 -10.28
CA ALA A 467 25.43 -30.97 -11.51
C ALA A 467 23.91 -31.01 -11.63
N VAL A 468 23.27 -32.15 -11.36
CA VAL A 468 21.82 -32.29 -11.28
C VAL A 468 21.24 -31.34 -10.23
N ARG A 469 21.84 -31.25 -9.04
CA ARG A 469 21.39 -30.33 -7.99
C ARG A 469 21.49 -28.86 -8.39
N LYS A 470 22.55 -28.48 -9.12
CA LYS A 470 22.76 -27.11 -9.62
C LYS A 470 21.79 -26.71 -10.72
N ALA A 471 21.25 -27.66 -11.48
CA ALA A 471 20.24 -27.40 -12.48
C ALA A 471 18.85 -27.10 -11.88
N LEU A 472 18.60 -27.47 -10.61
CA LEU A 472 17.38 -27.09 -9.91
C LEU A 472 17.42 -25.60 -9.51
N PRO A 473 16.44 -24.77 -9.92
CA PRO A 473 16.41 -23.33 -9.59
C PRO A 473 16.39 -23.04 -8.08
N ALA A 474 15.76 -23.93 -7.31
CA ALA A 474 15.65 -23.81 -5.86
C ALA A 474 17.03 -23.84 -5.19
N THR A 475 17.46 -22.69 -4.66
CA THR A 475 18.74 -22.56 -3.94
C THR A 475 18.73 -23.36 -2.63
N PRO A 476 19.89 -23.81 -2.11
CA PRO A 476 19.95 -24.52 -0.82
C PRO A 476 19.32 -23.72 0.32
N THR A 477 19.51 -22.39 0.33
CA THR A 477 18.92 -21.49 1.32
C THR A 477 17.39 -21.44 1.21
N ALA A 478 16.85 -21.31 -0.01
CA ALA A 478 15.41 -21.33 -0.25
C ALA A 478 14.78 -22.67 0.17
N VAL A 479 15.45 -23.79 -0.12
CA VAL A 479 14.98 -25.13 0.29
C VAL A 479 14.92 -25.27 1.81
N ALA A 480 15.98 -24.85 2.53
CA ALA A 480 16.01 -24.92 3.98
C ALA A 480 14.92 -24.04 4.63
N GLN A 481 14.73 -22.83 4.10
CA GLN A 481 13.71 -21.88 4.58
C GLN A 481 12.29 -22.36 4.28
N ALA A 482 12.04 -22.83 3.07
CA ALA A 482 10.76 -23.43 2.70
C ALA A 482 10.43 -24.64 3.59
N LYS A 483 11.41 -25.52 3.86
CA LYS A 483 11.22 -26.65 4.78
C LYS A 483 10.81 -26.19 6.18
N GLN A 484 11.53 -25.22 6.75
CA GLN A 484 11.22 -24.70 8.07
C GLN A 484 9.83 -24.05 8.11
N ASN A 485 9.56 -23.12 7.19
CA ASN A 485 8.31 -22.38 7.15
C ASN A 485 7.10 -23.29 6.92
N LEU A 486 7.20 -24.26 6.02
CA LEU A 486 6.09 -25.17 5.70
C LEU A 486 5.86 -26.21 6.79
N ALA A 487 6.89 -26.59 7.57
CA ALA A 487 6.73 -27.51 8.70
C ALA A 487 5.88 -26.93 9.84
N GLU A 488 5.86 -25.60 9.98
CA GLU A 488 5.07 -24.88 10.98
C GLU A 488 3.61 -24.66 10.56
N ILE A 489 3.27 -24.97 9.29
CA ILE A 489 1.95 -24.71 8.71
C ILE A 489 1.16 -26.01 8.58
N ALA A 490 -0.02 -26.07 9.19
CA ALA A 490 -0.91 -27.22 9.02
C ALA A 490 -1.57 -27.19 7.64
N LYS A 491 -1.45 -28.30 6.88
CA LYS A 491 -2.05 -28.42 5.55
C LYS A 491 -3.55 -28.10 5.52
N ALA A 492 -4.30 -28.57 6.53
CA ALA A 492 -5.75 -28.34 6.62
C ALA A 492 -6.11 -26.84 6.71
N ASP A 493 -5.26 -26.03 7.34
CA ASP A 493 -5.47 -24.58 7.45
C ASP A 493 -5.27 -23.91 6.09
N VAL A 494 -4.27 -24.35 5.32
CA VAL A 494 -4.02 -23.87 3.95
C VAL A 494 -5.17 -24.27 3.01
N ASP A 495 -5.61 -25.53 3.08
CA ASP A 495 -6.73 -26.07 2.28
C ASP A 495 -8.01 -25.26 2.49
N THR A 496 -8.27 -24.85 3.72
CA THR A 496 -9.44 -24.05 4.07
C THR A 496 -9.29 -22.59 3.64
N ALA A 497 -8.10 -22.02 3.77
CA ALA A 497 -7.88 -20.59 3.55
C ALA A 497 -7.65 -20.20 2.09
N SER A 498 -7.00 -21.07 1.30
CA SER A 498 -6.68 -20.80 -0.10
C SER A 498 -6.40 -22.09 -0.88
N PRO A 499 -7.35 -22.56 -1.71
CA PRO A 499 -7.15 -23.66 -2.65
C PRO A 499 -5.89 -23.54 -3.51
N VAL A 500 -5.58 -22.32 -3.98
CA VAL A 500 -4.39 -22.06 -4.80
C VAL A 500 -3.13 -22.26 -3.98
N ALA A 501 -3.10 -21.77 -2.73
CA ALA A 501 -1.94 -21.96 -1.87
C ALA A 501 -1.71 -23.43 -1.53
N SER A 502 -2.76 -24.24 -1.43
CA SER A 502 -2.63 -25.70 -1.23
C SER A 502 -1.92 -26.40 -2.36
N CYS A 503 -2.20 -26.00 -3.61
CA CYS A 503 -1.47 -26.52 -4.77
C CYS A 503 0.03 -26.21 -4.66
N PHE A 504 0.37 -24.96 -4.33
CA PHE A 504 1.77 -24.55 -4.11
C PHE A 504 2.41 -25.17 -2.88
N TYR A 505 1.66 -25.43 -1.81
CA TYR A 505 2.12 -26.13 -0.61
C TYR A 505 2.59 -27.54 -0.96
N MET A 506 1.74 -28.32 -1.64
CA MET A 506 2.06 -29.70 -2.05
C MET A 506 3.26 -29.74 -3.01
N TRP A 507 3.29 -28.83 -3.99
CA TRP A 507 4.41 -28.71 -4.91
C TRP A 507 5.72 -28.34 -4.19
N SER A 508 5.67 -27.37 -3.28
CA SER A 508 6.86 -26.93 -2.53
C SER A 508 7.46 -28.05 -1.69
N LEU A 509 6.62 -28.87 -1.04
CA LEU A 509 7.08 -30.06 -0.32
C LEU A 509 7.78 -31.07 -1.25
N ALA A 510 7.27 -31.26 -2.47
CA ALA A 510 7.91 -32.15 -3.45
C ALA A 510 9.25 -31.61 -3.94
N VAL A 511 9.36 -30.28 -4.15
CA VAL A 511 10.64 -29.63 -4.49
C VAL A 511 11.66 -29.83 -3.37
N VAL A 512 11.27 -29.58 -2.11
CA VAL A 512 12.12 -29.77 -0.93
C VAL A 512 12.59 -31.23 -0.85
N ALA A 513 11.66 -32.19 -0.93
CA ALA A 513 12.00 -33.62 -0.86
C ALA A 513 12.99 -34.03 -1.97
N ARG A 514 12.80 -33.55 -3.20
CA ARG A 514 13.71 -33.83 -4.32
C ARG A 514 15.09 -33.21 -4.11
N ALA A 515 15.15 -31.96 -3.66
CA ALA A 515 16.40 -31.26 -3.40
C ALA A 515 17.22 -31.94 -2.29
N GLU A 516 16.56 -32.34 -1.20
CA GLU A 516 17.21 -33.05 -0.08
C GLU A 516 17.71 -34.42 -0.51
N SER A 517 16.89 -35.16 -1.26
CA SER A 517 17.29 -36.48 -1.76
C SER A 517 18.52 -36.43 -2.67
N ILE A 518 18.58 -35.49 -3.63
CA ILE A 518 19.76 -35.35 -4.50
C ILE A 518 21.00 -34.95 -3.68
N THR A 519 20.83 -34.07 -2.68
CA THR A 519 21.94 -33.64 -1.83
C THR A 519 22.49 -34.80 -1.01
N ALA A 520 21.62 -35.58 -0.38
CA ALA A 520 22.01 -36.77 0.38
C ALA A 520 22.70 -37.83 -0.48
N MET A 521 22.21 -38.07 -1.70
CA MET A 521 22.88 -38.99 -2.65
C MET A 521 24.27 -38.48 -3.04
N ALA A 522 24.44 -37.17 -3.26
CA ALA A 522 25.73 -36.59 -3.64
C ALA A 522 26.76 -36.71 -2.50
N GLU A 523 26.33 -36.53 -1.25
CA GLU A 523 27.17 -36.69 -0.07
C GLU A 523 27.60 -38.15 0.12
N GLN A 524 26.67 -39.10 -0.05
CA GLN A 524 26.98 -40.52 0.03
C GLN A 524 27.93 -40.98 -1.09
N ALA A 525 27.70 -40.52 -2.33
CA ALA A 525 28.59 -40.82 -3.44
C ALA A 525 30.01 -40.28 -3.18
N GLN A 526 30.14 -39.07 -2.60
CA GLN A 526 31.43 -38.51 -2.23
C GLN A 526 32.13 -39.36 -1.15
N GLN A 527 31.40 -39.82 -0.13
CA GLN A 527 31.97 -40.66 0.92
C GLN A 527 32.51 -41.98 0.34
N LEU A 528 31.76 -42.63 -0.54
CA LEU A 528 32.20 -43.85 -1.23
C LEU A 528 33.42 -43.61 -2.12
N GLU A 529 33.43 -42.51 -2.87
CA GLU A 529 34.60 -42.10 -3.67
C GLU A 529 35.83 -41.88 -2.77
N ASP A 530 35.69 -41.16 -1.66
CA ASP A 530 36.79 -40.88 -0.73
C ASP A 530 37.31 -42.17 -0.05
N GLU A 531 36.41 -43.09 0.33
CA GLU A 531 36.77 -44.40 0.88
C GLU A 531 37.55 -45.27 -0.11
N THR A 532 37.14 -45.27 -1.39
CA THR A 532 37.85 -46.02 -2.43
C THR A 532 39.25 -45.46 -2.68
N VAL A 533 39.41 -44.14 -2.64
CA VAL A 533 40.72 -43.48 -2.77
C VAL A 533 41.60 -43.77 -1.54
N ALA A 534 41.03 -43.74 -0.34
CA ALA A 534 41.75 -44.07 0.89
C ALA A 534 42.19 -45.54 0.94
N ALA A 535 41.33 -46.47 0.50
CA ALA A 535 41.67 -47.89 0.39
C ALA A 535 42.79 -48.13 -0.63
N ALA A 536 42.74 -47.47 -1.80
CA ALA A 536 43.79 -47.55 -2.81
C ALA A 536 45.14 -46.97 -2.33
N ALA A 537 45.12 -45.92 -1.50
CA ALA A 537 46.34 -45.35 -0.91
C ALA A 537 46.90 -46.20 0.25
N GLY A 538 46.07 -47.02 0.90
CA GLY A 538 46.47 -47.92 1.99
C GLY A 538 47.10 -49.24 1.52
N ASP A 539 46.79 -49.71 0.31
CA ASP A 539 47.38 -50.92 -0.28
C ASP A 539 48.76 -50.69 -0.94
N ASP A 540 49.16 -49.43 -1.13
CA ASP A 540 50.48 -49.02 -1.67
C ASP A 540 51.52 -48.70 -0.57
N ALA A 541 51.18 -48.91 0.72
CA ALA A 541 52.04 -48.72 1.89
C ALA A 541 52.37 -50.06 2.56
#